data_AF-A0A450YK25-F1
#
_entry.id   AF-A0A450YK25-F1
#
_cell.length_a   1.000
_cell.length_b   1.000
_cell.length_c   1.000
_cell.angle_alpha   90.00
_cell.angle_beta   90.00
_cell.angle_gamma   90.00
#
_symmetry.space_group_name_H-M   'P 1'
#
loop_
_entity.id
_entity.type
_entity.pdbx_description
1 polymer ?
#
loop_
_entity_poly.entity_id
_entity_poly.type
_entity_poly.pdbx_seq_one_letter_code
_entity_poly.pdbx_strand_id
1 'polypeptide(L)'
;METINKGHFTLKRIFEDNWKQFLSNHRSEVGFSAAYNVWKVMNYREPEALGYAAYACPDHPDRITHIPRTCKSRFCPVRAKVQVDKWVADTNRLFPNCPYFHITFTVPS
;
A
#
# COMPACT_ATOMS: atom_id res chain seq x y z
N MET A 1 13.31 5.07 -7.51
CA MET A 1 12.06 4.85 -6.76
C MET A 1 10.98 5.58 -7.53
N GLU A 2 10.09 4.87 -8.21
CA GLU A 2 9.07 5.51 -9.05
C GLU A 2 8.22 6.46 -8.20
N THR A 3 8.35 7.75 -8.46
CA THR A 3 7.52 8.80 -7.86
C THR A 3 6.19 8.79 -8.57
N ILE A 4 5.21 8.08 -8.00
CA ILE A 4 3.81 8.20 -8.42
C ILE A 4 3.44 9.68 -8.31
N ASN A 5 3.11 10.28 -9.46
CA ASN A 5 2.72 11.68 -9.55
C ASN A 5 1.54 11.92 -8.58
N LYS A 6 1.67 12.89 -7.66
CA LYS A 6 0.64 13.14 -6.65
C LYS A 6 -0.57 13.73 -7.35
N GLY A 7 -1.56 12.90 -7.66
CA GLY A 7 -2.88 13.38 -8.05
C GLY A 7 -3.45 14.33 -6.99
N HIS A 8 -4.38 15.19 -7.39
CA HIS A 8 -5.01 16.21 -6.54
C HIS A 8 -5.61 15.64 -5.24
N PHE A 9 -5.96 14.35 -5.24
CA PHE A 9 -6.50 13.62 -4.09
C PHE A 9 -5.58 12.47 -3.70
N THR A 10 -5.30 12.35 -2.39
CA THR A 10 -4.60 11.20 -1.81
C THR A 10 -5.58 10.37 -0.99
N LEU A 11 -5.35 9.06 -0.92
CA LEU A 11 -6.17 8.17 -0.10
C LEU A 11 -6.11 8.56 1.40
N LYS A 12 -4.96 9.08 1.87
CA LYS A 12 -4.83 9.64 3.21
C LYS A 12 -5.85 10.75 3.44
N ARG A 13 -5.91 11.74 2.54
CA ARG A 13 -6.86 12.87 2.63
C ARG A 13 -8.32 12.42 2.58
N ILE A 14 -8.67 11.48 1.70
CA ILE A 14 -10.03 10.93 1.64
C ILE A 14 -10.45 10.33 2.99
N PHE A 15 -9.57 9.57 3.64
CA PHE A 15 -9.87 9.03 4.97
C PHE A 15 -9.89 10.11 6.05
N GLU A 16 -8.97 11.05 6.06
CA GLU A 16 -8.98 12.16 7.02
C GLU A 16 -10.30 12.93 6.98
N ASP A 17 -10.81 13.19 5.78
CA ASP A 17 -12.03 13.98 5.57
C ASP A 17 -13.32 13.20 5.93
N ASN A 18 -13.36 11.88 5.70
CA ASN A 18 -14.62 11.12 5.71
C ASN A 18 -14.70 9.98 6.74
N TRP A 19 -13.57 9.53 7.31
CA TRP A 19 -13.52 8.29 8.09
C TRP A 19 -14.38 8.33 9.37
N LYS A 20 -14.46 9.47 10.05
CA LYS A 20 -15.28 9.62 11.26
C LYS A 20 -16.78 9.44 10.96
N GLN A 21 -17.27 10.09 9.89
CA GLN A 21 -18.66 9.97 9.47
C GLN A 21 -18.99 8.58 8.93
N PHE A 22 -18.06 7.96 8.20
CA PHE A 22 -18.21 6.58 7.76
C PHE A 22 -18.35 5.62 8.95
N LEU A 23 -17.49 5.75 9.96
CA LEU A 23 -17.54 4.92 11.16
C LEU A 23 -18.80 5.15 12.01
N SER A 24 -19.39 6.35 12.04
CA SER A 24 -20.64 6.55 12.77
C SER A 24 -21.80 5.76 12.15
N ASN A 25 -21.78 5.60 10.83
CA ASN A 25 -22.87 4.96 10.09
C ASN A 25 -22.68 3.45 9.94
N HIS A 26 -21.43 2.97 9.93
CA HIS A 26 -21.08 1.58 9.58
C HIS A 26 -20.25 0.85 10.66
N ARG A 27 -20.33 1.29 11.92
CA ARG A 27 -19.47 0.78 13.00
C ARG A 27 -19.47 -0.74 13.14
N SER A 28 -20.63 -1.38 13.00
CA SER A 28 -20.79 -2.83 13.12
C SER A 28 -20.20 -3.61 11.93
N GLU A 29 -20.04 -2.96 10.78
CA GLU A 29 -19.51 -3.56 9.56
C GLU A 29 -17.97 -3.45 9.50
N VAL A 30 -17.38 -2.51 10.24
CA VAL A 30 -15.94 -2.28 10.23
C VAL A 30 -15.24 -3.12 11.30
N GLY A 31 -14.70 -4.26 10.87
CA GLY A 31 -13.81 -5.07 11.70
C GLY A 31 -12.46 -4.38 12.00
N PHE A 32 -11.78 -4.88 13.04
CA PHE A 32 -10.48 -4.35 13.50
C PHE A 32 -9.44 -4.25 12.37
N SER A 33 -9.34 -5.27 11.51
CA SER A 33 -8.35 -5.29 10.41
C SER A 33 -8.56 -4.14 9.43
N ALA A 34 -9.82 -3.83 9.08
CA ALA A 34 -10.15 -2.72 8.19
C ALA A 34 -9.80 -1.38 8.86
N ALA A 35 -10.24 -1.18 10.10
CA ALA A 35 -9.95 0.03 10.87
C ALA A 35 -8.44 0.26 11.05
N TYR A 36 -7.68 -0.79 11.37
CA TYR A 36 -6.24 -0.72 11.52
C TYR A 36 -5.52 -0.40 10.20
N ASN A 37 -6.01 -0.92 9.06
CA ASN A 37 -5.46 -0.57 7.76
C ASN A 37 -5.72 0.88 7.37
N VAL A 38 -6.91 1.41 7.65
CA VAL A 38 -7.21 2.83 7.44
C VAL A 38 -6.34 3.71 8.34
N TRP A 39 -6.22 3.36 9.63
CA TRP A 39 -5.31 4.04 10.56
C TRP A 39 -3.86 4.07 10.04
N LYS A 40 -3.34 2.95 9.54
CA LYS A 40 -1.99 2.90 8.96
C LYS A 40 -1.82 3.75 7.70
N VAL A 41 -2.87 3.91 6.89
CA VAL A 41 -2.85 4.79 5.70
C VAL A 41 -2.85 6.26 6.12
N MET A 42 -3.66 6.63 7.11
CA MET A 42 -3.66 8.00 7.65
C MET A 42 -2.31 8.36 8.30
N ASN A 43 -1.65 7.39 8.92
CA ASN A 43 -0.35 7.57 9.57
C ASN A 43 0.86 7.22 8.68
N TYR A 44 0.69 7.24 7.35
CA TYR A 44 1.77 6.88 6.42
C TYR A 44 2.98 7.82 6.54
N ARG A 45 4.16 7.25 6.81
CA ARG A 45 5.44 7.97 7.04
C ARG A 45 5.42 8.95 8.22
N GLU A 46 4.49 8.76 9.15
CA GLU A 46 4.49 9.50 10.40
C GLU A 46 5.43 8.81 11.41
N PRO A 47 6.56 9.43 11.79
CA PRO A 47 7.58 8.80 12.64
C PRO A 47 7.05 8.44 14.02
N GLU A 48 6.16 9.26 14.57
CA GLU A 48 5.59 9.08 15.91
C GLU A 48 4.53 7.97 15.95
N ALA A 49 3.87 7.69 14.83
CA ALA A 49 2.80 6.70 14.77
C ALA A 49 3.28 5.31 14.33
N LEU A 50 4.05 5.22 13.24
CA LEU A 50 4.54 3.93 12.70
C LEU A 50 5.97 3.61 13.12
N GLY A 51 6.64 4.55 13.81
CA GLY A 51 8.05 4.47 14.14
C GLY A 51 8.94 4.86 12.95
N TYR A 52 10.24 4.90 13.22
CA TYR A 52 11.28 5.17 12.23
C TYR A 52 12.48 4.26 12.47
N ALA A 53 13.40 4.23 11.51
CA ALA A 53 14.75 3.74 11.69
C ALA A 53 15.70 4.95 11.70
N ALA A 54 16.62 5.02 12.66
CA ALA A 54 17.64 6.05 12.74
C ALA A 54 18.96 5.49 12.24
N TYR A 55 19.63 6.23 11.36
CA TYR A 55 20.93 5.86 10.81
C TYR A 55 21.92 6.99 11.09
N ALA A 56 23.11 6.64 11.52
CA ALA A 56 24.23 7.56 11.66
C ALA A 56 25.44 6.99 10.93
N CYS A 57 26.25 7.86 10.34
CA CYS A 57 27.52 7.47 9.76
C CYS A 57 28.53 7.24 10.90
N PRO A 58 29.35 6.18 10.88
CA PRO A 58 30.38 5.97 11.89
C PRO A 58 31.35 7.15 12.03
N ASP A 59 31.68 7.82 10.93
CA ASP A 59 32.58 8.97 10.91
C ASP A 59 31.90 10.29 11.36
N HIS A 60 30.56 10.30 11.43
CA HIS A 60 29.75 11.46 11.80
C HIS A 60 28.59 11.02 12.72
N PRO A 61 28.88 10.60 13.96
CA PRO A 61 27.89 10.03 14.86
C PRO A 61 26.82 11.04 15.31
N ASP A 62 27.12 12.33 15.20
CA ASP A 62 26.22 13.46 15.47
C ASP A 62 25.14 13.64 14.39
N ARG A 63 25.37 13.11 13.17
CA ARG A 63 24.44 13.28 12.04
C ARG A 63 23.49 12.10 11.92
N ILE A 64 22.37 12.20 12.63
CA ILE A 64 21.33 11.16 12.62
C ILE A 64 20.28 11.44 11.54
N THR A 65 20.10 10.49 10.62
CA THR A 65 19.02 10.50 9.62
C THR A 65 17.89 9.57 10.06
N HIS A 66 16.70 10.13 10.22
CA HIS A 66 15.49 9.37 10.53
C HIS A 66 14.74 9.00 9.26
N ILE A 67 14.50 7.70 9.07
CA ILE A 67 13.71 7.15 7.96
C ILE A 67 12.39 6.64 8.52
N PRO A 68 11.26 7.35 8.32
CA PRO A 68 9.96 6.93 8.81
C PRO A 68 9.51 5.62 8.18
N ARG A 69 8.91 4.74 8.98
CA ARG A 69 8.38 3.48 8.48
C ARG A 69 7.13 3.74 7.65
N THR A 70 7.02 3.01 6.54
CA THR A 70 5.79 2.99 5.73
C THR A 70 4.76 2.04 6.36
N CYS A 71 3.48 2.22 6.03
CA CYS A 71 2.36 1.39 6.51
C CYS A 71 2.48 -0.13 6.25
N LYS A 72 3.31 -0.55 5.28
CA LYS A 72 3.51 -1.96 4.84
C LYS A 72 2.22 -2.74 4.53
N SER A 73 1.08 -2.06 4.39
CA SER A 73 -0.21 -2.70 4.11
C SER A 73 -0.46 -2.81 2.60
N ARG A 74 -1.04 -3.94 2.17
CA ARG A 74 -1.57 -4.12 0.81
C ARG A 74 -2.70 -3.15 0.47
N PHE A 75 -3.33 -2.57 1.49
CA PHE A 75 -4.38 -1.57 1.35
C PHE A 75 -3.85 -0.20 0.89
N CYS A 76 -2.56 0.07 1.11
CA CYS A 76 -1.97 1.34 0.69
C CYS A 76 -1.67 1.33 -0.80
N PRO A 77 -2.13 2.33 -1.59
CA PRO A 77 -1.97 2.35 -3.04
C PRO A 77 -0.53 2.16 -3.52
N VAL A 78 0.42 2.81 -2.83
CA VAL A 78 1.85 2.73 -3.19
C VAL A 78 2.39 1.30 -3.06
N ARG A 79 2.02 0.58 -2.00
CA ARG A 79 2.45 -0.80 -1.75
C ARG A 79 1.65 -1.79 -2.60
N ALA A 80 0.35 -1.54 -2.75
CA ALA A 80 -0.55 -2.31 -3.60
C ALA A 80 -0.02 -2.37 -5.03
N LYS A 81 0.32 -1.22 -5.62
CA LYS A 81 0.86 -1.13 -6.99
C LYS A 81 2.11 -1.98 -7.17
N VAL A 82 3.09 -1.85 -6.26
CA VAL A 82 4.32 -2.66 -6.31
C VAL A 82 4.03 -4.16 -6.25
N GLN A 83 3.07 -4.59 -5.42
CA GLN A 83 2.71 -6.00 -5.33
C GLN A 83 1.96 -6.49 -6.58
N VAL A 84 1.06 -5.67 -7.13
CA VAL A 84 0.37 -5.96 -8.39
C VAL A 84 1.38 -6.08 -9.53
N ASP A 85 2.35 -5.17 -9.62
CA ASP A 85 3.38 -5.21 -10.67
C ASP A 85 4.24 -6.47 -10.59
N LYS A 86 4.63 -6.88 -9.38
CA LYS A 86 5.33 -8.14 -9.18
C LYS A 86 4.49 -9.33 -9.61
N TRP A 87 3.23 -9.35 -9.20
CA TRP A 87 2.31 -10.41 -9.61
C TRP A 87 2.13 -10.46 -11.13
N VAL A 88 1.92 -9.31 -11.79
CA VAL A 88 1.84 -9.23 -13.26
C VAL A 88 3.12 -9.76 -13.91
N ALA A 89 4.29 -9.35 -13.42
CA ALA A 89 5.57 -9.83 -13.95
C ALA A 89 5.73 -11.35 -13.77
N ASP A 90 5.37 -11.89 -12.61
CA ASP A 90 5.45 -13.32 -12.34
C ASP A 90 4.43 -14.12 -13.17
N THR A 91 3.20 -13.62 -13.32
CA THR A 91 2.17 -14.21 -14.19
C THR A 91 2.58 -14.20 -15.64
N ASN A 92 3.19 -13.10 -16.14
CA ASN A 92 3.69 -13.02 -17.50
C ASN A 92 4.78 -14.06 -17.81
N ARG A 93 5.54 -14.52 -16.80
CA ARG A 93 6.53 -15.60 -16.99
C ARG A 93 5.89 -16.97 -17.22
N LEU A 94 4.62 -17.15 -16.85
CA LEU A 94 3.90 -18.40 -17.10
C LEU A 94 3.46 -18.54 -18.55
N PHE A 95 3.39 -17.42 -19.29
CA PHE A 95 3.02 -17.42 -20.70
C PHE A 95 4.25 -17.59 -21.60
N PRO A 96 4.13 -18.34 -22.70
CA PRO A 96 5.22 -18.44 -23.67
C PRO A 96 5.43 -17.10 -24.38
N ASN A 97 6.68 -16.77 -24.69
CA ASN A 97 7.04 -15.56 -25.42
C ASN A 97 6.84 -15.72 -26.94
N CYS A 98 5.64 -16.13 -27.34
CA CYS A 98 5.22 -16.29 -28.74
C CYS A 98 3.71 -16.03 -28.87
N PRO A 99 3.16 -15.84 -30.08
CA PRO A 99 1.71 -15.81 -30.27
C PRO A 99 1.05 -17.12 -29.83
N TYR A 100 -0.05 -17.05 -29.09
CA TYR A 100 -0.82 -18.22 -28.65
C TYR A 100 -2.33 -17.94 -28.71
N PHE A 101 -3.12 -19.00 -28.82
CA PHE A 101 -4.57 -18.94 -28.75
C PHE A 101 -5.04 -19.17 -27.32
N HIS A 102 -5.90 -18.30 -26.80
CA HIS A 102 -6.57 -18.53 -25.52
C HIS A 102 -7.76 -19.46 -25.75
N ILE A 103 -7.71 -20.67 -25.21
CA ILE A 103 -8.79 -21.66 -25.31
C ILE A 103 -9.44 -21.79 -23.92
N THR A 104 -10.75 -21.58 -23.85
CA THR A 104 -11.54 -21.78 -22.63
C THR A 104 -12.38 -23.04 -22.78
N PHE A 105 -12.30 -23.97 -21.82
CA PHE A 105 -13.17 -25.15 -21.79
C PHE A 105 -14.45 -24.81 -21.01
N THR A 106 -15.60 -24.93 -21.65
CA THR A 106 -16.90 -24.90 -20.97
C THR A 106 -17.25 -26.30 -20.47
N VAL A 107 -17.66 -26.41 -19.21
CA VAL A 107 -18.13 -27.69 -18.65
C VAL A 107 -19.44 -28.07 -19.33
N PRO A 108 -19.61 -29.32 -19.82
CA PRO A 108 -20.87 -29.76 -20.38
C PRO A 108 -21.97 -29.82 -19.31
N SER A 109 -23.20 -29.48 -19.72
CA SER A 109 -24.43 -29.55 -18.92
C SER A 109 -24.86 -30.97 -18.61
#